data_AF-A0A1H3MFA9-F1
#
_entry.id   AF-A0A1H3MFA9-F1
#
_cell.length_a   1.000
_cell.length_b   1.000
_cell.length_c   1.000
_cell.angle_alpha   90.00
_cell.angle_beta   90.00
_cell.angle_gamma   90.00
#
_symmetry.space_group_name_H-M   'P 1'
#
loop_
_entity.id
_entity.type
_entity.pdbx_description
1 polymer ?
#
loop_
_entity_poly.entity_id
_entity_poly.type
_entity_poly.pdbx_seq_one_letter_code
_entity_poly.pdbx_strand_id
1 'polypeptide(L)'
;MKATELQPIPMGMLVAALMGIALTLPISSTAIAIMIGISGVASGAAVVGGCAHTIGFGIQSYRENGFSGLIAQSLGSPMVQIGNIVKNPLLMVPPTITSMILGPFVTTIFKMESISAAAGTGTSGLVAPLGALAAMTQAGYPAGEIWLKIIVFCFIAPAILTWIISEIFRKLGWIKPGDLKLDI
;
A
#
# COMPACT_ATOMS: atom_id res chain seq x y z
N MET A 1 10.69 -1.83 23.59
CA MET A 1 11.08 -2.23 22.23
C MET A 1 9.89 -2.86 21.54
N LYS A 2 9.55 -2.40 20.35
CA LYS A 2 8.48 -3.01 19.55
C LYS A 2 9.04 -4.21 18.78
N ALA A 3 8.23 -5.22 18.51
CA ALA A 3 8.65 -6.42 17.76
C ALA A 3 9.27 -6.08 16.38
N THR A 4 8.84 -4.98 15.76
CA THR A 4 9.40 -4.43 14.52
C THR A 4 10.85 -3.95 14.63
N GLU A 5 11.34 -3.62 15.83
CA GLU A 5 12.74 -3.24 16.06
C GLU A 5 13.64 -4.48 16.24
N LEU A 6 13.06 -5.59 16.72
CA LEU A 6 13.78 -6.84 16.98
C LEU A 6 13.93 -7.71 15.73
N GLN A 7 12.93 -7.70 14.83
CA GLN A 7 12.98 -8.41 13.55
C GLN A 7 12.36 -7.54 12.42
N PRO A 8 13.08 -6.51 11.94
CA PRO A 8 12.52 -5.49 11.05
C PRO A 8 12.13 -6.01 9.67
N ILE A 9 12.75 -7.10 9.19
CA ILE A 9 12.42 -7.72 7.90
C ILE A 9 11.07 -8.45 7.97
N PRO A 10 10.90 -9.56 8.73
CA PRO A 10 9.65 -10.30 8.72
C PRO A 10 8.48 -9.47 9.26
N MET A 11 8.71 -8.62 10.26
CA MET A 11 7.66 -7.73 10.75
C MET A 11 7.30 -6.64 9.75
N GLY A 12 8.26 -6.11 8.99
CA GLY A 12 7.98 -5.17 7.91
C GLY A 12 7.08 -5.78 6.84
N MET A 13 7.34 -7.04 6.44
CA MET A 13 6.49 -7.77 5.50
C MET A 13 5.08 -7.95 6.06
N LEU A 14 4.95 -8.43 7.31
CA LEU A 14 3.68 -8.72 7.94
C LEU A 14 2.84 -7.47 8.16
N VAL A 15 3.43 -6.39 8.68
CA VAL A 15 2.72 -5.13 8.92
C VAL A 15 2.25 -4.54 7.59
N ALA A 16 3.11 -4.50 6.56
CA ALA A 16 2.71 -3.99 5.26
C ALA A 16 1.58 -4.81 4.62
N ALA A 17 1.68 -6.15 4.67
CA ALA A 17 0.65 -7.05 4.15
C ALA A 17 -0.68 -6.90 4.88
N LEU A 18 -0.67 -6.98 6.21
CA LEU A 18 -1.88 -6.91 7.02
C LEU A 18 -2.58 -5.56 6.89
N MET A 19 -1.82 -4.45 6.86
CA MET A 19 -2.39 -3.11 6.72
C MET A 19 -2.98 -2.89 5.32
N GLY A 20 -2.32 -3.39 4.27
CA GLY A 20 -2.86 -3.35 2.91
C GLY A 20 -4.15 -4.17 2.75
N ILE A 21 -4.16 -5.40 3.26
CA ILE A 21 -5.35 -6.27 3.27
C ILE A 21 -6.47 -5.61 4.06
N ALA A 22 -6.19 -5.12 5.27
CA ALA A 22 -7.18 -4.46 6.12
C ALA A 22 -7.77 -3.22 5.44
N LEU A 23 -6.98 -2.45 4.69
CA LEU A 23 -7.46 -1.30 3.91
C LEU A 23 -8.38 -1.70 2.74
N THR A 24 -8.14 -2.87 2.15
CA THR A 24 -8.94 -3.35 1.00
C THR A 24 -10.23 -4.00 1.44
N LEU A 25 -10.18 -4.71 2.56
CA LEU A 25 -11.35 -5.19 3.27
C LEU A 25 -12.08 -4.01 3.92
N PRO A 26 -13.38 -4.10 4.22
CA PRO A 26 -14.16 -3.02 4.81
C PRO A 26 -13.86 -2.88 6.32
N ILE A 27 -12.58 -2.86 6.67
CA ILE A 27 -12.02 -2.78 8.02
C ILE A 27 -11.31 -1.43 8.13
N SER A 28 -11.50 -0.73 9.25
CA SER A 28 -10.78 0.53 9.49
C SER A 28 -9.33 0.25 9.89
N SER A 29 -8.46 0.04 8.90
CA SER A 29 -7.01 -0.15 9.08
C SER A 29 -6.36 1.00 9.86
N THR A 30 -6.79 2.24 9.60
CA THR A 30 -6.34 3.42 10.35
C THR A 30 -6.71 3.36 11.82
N ALA A 31 -7.94 2.94 12.16
CA ALA A 31 -8.33 2.79 13.55
C ALA A 31 -7.46 1.72 14.24
N ILE A 32 -7.16 0.61 13.57
CA ILE A 32 -6.25 -0.41 14.09
C ILE A 32 -4.87 0.18 14.37
N ALA A 33 -4.30 0.93 13.42
CA ALA A 33 -2.99 1.55 13.57
C ALA A 33 -2.94 2.54 14.75
N ILE A 34 -4.00 3.31 14.98
CA ILE A 34 -4.14 4.21 16.13
C ILE A 34 -4.26 3.42 17.43
N MET A 35 -5.12 2.40 17.49
CA MET A 35 -5.36 1.60 18.71
C MET A 35 -4.10 0.87 19.19
N ILE A 36 -3.30 0.33 18.28
CA ILE A 36 -2.03 -0.34 18.64
C ILE A 36 -0.87 0.65 18.78
N GLY A 37 -1.12 1.95 18.55
CA GLY A 37 -0.12 3.01 18.62
C GLY A 37 1.06 2.77 17.68
N ILE A 38 0.81 2.35 16.43
CA ILE A 38 1.89 2.10 15.45
C ILE A 38 2.71 3.39 15.25
N SER A 39 4.03 3.29 15.32
CA SER A 39 4.95 4.43 15.22
C SER A 39 6.31 3.99 14.68
N GLY A 40 7.14 4.97 14.32
CA GLY A 40 8.48 4.74 13.77
C GLY A 40 8.44 3.96 12.46
N VAL A 41 9.42 3.08 12.23
CA VAL A 41 9.51 2.30 11.00
C VAL A 41 8.29 1.39 10.74
N ALA A 42 7.55 1.01 11.80
CA ALA A 42 6.33 0.22 11.67
C ALA A 42 5.20 1.01 10.99
N SER A 43 5.10 2.33 11.22
CA SER A 43 4.11 3.16 10.53
C SER A 43 4.50 3.42 9.08
N GLY A 44 5.80 3.46 8.77
CA GLY A 44 6.28 3.45 7.38
C GLY A 44 5.86 2.19 6.64
N ALA A 45 6.05 1.00 7.23
CA ALA A 45 5.60 -0.26 6.65
C ALA A 45 4.09 -0.28 6.39
N ALA A 46 3.29 0.21 7.35
CA ALA A 46 1.84 0.31 7.22
C ALA A 46 1.40 1.27 6.10
N VAL A 47 2.08 2.42 5.97
CA VAL A 47 1.86 3.38 4.88
C VAL A 47 2.10 2.72 3.53
N VAL A 48 3.26 2.08 3.36
CA VAL A 48 3.63 1.49 2.08
C VAL A 48 2.76 0.28 1.74
N GLY A 49 2.31 -0.47 2.75
CA GLY A 49 1.30 -1.51 2.58
C GLY A 49 -0.03 -0.98 2.03
N GLY A 50 -0.51 0.14 2.58
CA GLY A 50 -1.70 0.82 2.06
C GLY A 50 -1.48 1.33 0.63
N CYS A 51 -0.35 2.00 0.37
CA CYS A 51 -0.02 2.53 -0.95
C CYS A 51 0.12 1.43 -2.02
N ALA A 52 0.68 0.28 -1.65
CA ALA A 52 0.76 -0.91 -2.50
C ALA A 52 -0.63 -1.39 -2.94
N HIS A 53 -1.63 -1.34 -2.06
CA HIS A 53 -2.99 -1.73 -2.40
C HIS A 53 -3.70 -0.66 -3.23
N THR A 54 -3.66 0.62 -2.84
CA THR A 54 -4.36 1.68 -3.58
C THR A 54 -3.82 1.88 -5.00
N ILE A 55 -2.50 2.09 -5.12
CA ILE A 55 -1.83 2.26 -6.41
C ILE A 55 -1.82 0.93 -7.18
N GLY A 56 -1.60 -0.18 -6.48
CA GLY A 56 -1.55 -1.50 -7.09
C GLY A 56 -2.85 -1.87 -7.79
N PHE A 57 -3.99 -1.70 -7.12
CA PHE A 57 -5.30 -1.94 -7.74
C PHE A 57 -5.59 -0.96 -8.87
N GLY A 58 -5.24 0.32 -8.72
CA GLY A 58 -5.36 1.31 -9.79
C GLY A 58 -4.62 0.92 -11.06
N ILE A 59 -3.36 0.47 -10.93
CA ILE A 59 -2.52 0.05 -12.05
C ILE A 59 -2.97 -1.29 -12.63
N GLN A 60 -3.25 -2.27 -11.77
CA GLN A 60 -3.64 -3.63 -12.17
C GLN A 60 -4.96 -3.63 -12.97
N SER A 61 -5.88 -2.72 -12.62
CA SER A 61 -7.21 -2.59 -13.24
C SER A 61 -7.27 -1.53 -14.36
N TYR A 62 -6.18 -0.82 -14.64
CA TYR A 62 -6.13 0.26 -15.64
C TYR A 62 -6.57 -0.19 -17.03
N ARG A 63 -6.22 -1.42 -17.44
CA ARG A 63 -6.62 -1.99 -18.74
C ARG A 63 -8.14 -2.10 -18.91
N GLU A 64 -8.87 -2.23 -17.82
CA GLU A 64 -10.30 -2.55 -17.82
C GLU A 64 -11.16 -1.33 -17.48
N ASN A 65 -10.61 -0.36 -16.73
CA ASN A 65 -11.34 0.81 -16.21
C ASN A 65 -10.76 2.16 -16.67
N GLY A 66 -9.65 2.13 -17.41
CA GLY A 66 -8.94 3.31 -17.89
C GLY A 66 -8.55 4.28 -16.77
N PHE A 67 -8.53 5.57 -17.12
CA PHE A 67 -8.10 6.63 -16.21
C PHE A 67 -9.07 6.87 -15.05
N SER A 68 -10.38 6.66 -15.27
CA SER A 68 -11.39 6.79 -14.22
C SER A 68 -11.14 5.77 -13.09
N GLY A 69 -10.94 4.50 -13.44
CA GLY A 69 -10.62 3.48 -12.45
C GLY A 69 -9.28 3.72 -11.75
N LEU A 70 -8.26 4.20 -12.48
CA LEU A 70 -6.96 4.55 -11.89
C LEU A 70 -7.11 5.57 -10.78
N ILE A 71 -7.81 6.68 -11.05
CA ILE A 71 -8.05 7.74 -10.05
C ILE A 71 -8.92 7.21 -8.91
N ALA A 72 -10.03 6.52 -9.23
CA ALA A 72 -10.98 6.03 -8.24
C ALA A 72 -10.33 5.08 -7.20
N GLN A 73 -9.35 4.27 -7.61
CA GLN A 73 -8.66 3.35 -6.71
C GLN A 73 -7.41 3.97 -6.07
N SER A 74 -6.64 4.74 -6.85
CA SER A 74 -5.37 5.31 -6.40
C SER A 74 -5.57 6.50 -5.46
N LEU A 75 -6.53 7.38 -5.74
CA LEU A 75 -6.84 8.54 -4.90
C LEU A 75 -8.11 8.36 -4.07
N GLY A 76 -9.01 7.46 -4.50
CA GLY A 76 -10.19 7.05 -3.73
C GLY A 76 -9.87 5.87 -2.80
N SER A 77 -10.41 4.69 -3.05
CA SER A 77 -10.24 3.53 -2.17
C SER A 77 -10.14 2.23 -2.96
N PRO A 78 -9.28 1.27 -2.54
CA PRO A 78 -9.21 -0.05 -3.16
C PRO A 78 -10.44 -0.90 -2.82
N MET A 79 -11.25 -0.50 -1.84
CA MET A 79 -12.50 -1.18 -1.48
C MET A 79 -13.48 -1.30 -2.66
N VAL A 80 -13.38 -0.45 -3.69
CA VAL A 80 -14.22 -0.56 -4.90
C VAL A 80 -14.02 -1.89 -5.62
N GLN A 81 -12.87 -2.55 -5.44
CA GLN A 81 -12.59 -3.87 -6.01
C GLN A 81 -13.13 -5.03 -5.17
N ILE A 82 -13.78 -4.78 -4.03
CA ILE A 82 -14.20 -5.87 -3.14
C ILE A 82 -15.17 -6.85 -3.81
N GLY A 83 -16.10 -6.34 -4.64
CA GLY A 83 -17.03 -7.17 -5.40
C GLY A 83 -16.33 -8.11 -6.38
N ASN A 84 -15.19 -7.69 -6.91
CA ASN A 84 -14.35 -8.49 -7.80
C ASN A 84 -13.46 -9.46 -7.01
N ILE A 85 -12.92 -9.04 -5.88
CA ILE A 85 -12.10 -9.89 -4.98
C ILE A 85 -12.94 -11.05 -4.42
N VAL A 86 -14.21 -10.83 -4.11
CA VAL A 86 -15.11 -11.91 -3.66
C VAL A 86 -15.28 -13.00 -4.73
N LYS A 87 -15.30 -12.61 -6.01
CA LYS A 87 -15.41 -13.55 -7.14
C LYS A 87 -14.07 -14.24 -7.45
N ASN A 88 -12.98 -13.48 -7.36
CA ASN A 88 -11.62 -13.98 -7.58
C ASN A 88 -10.65 -13.40 -6.52
N PRO A 89 -10.40 -14.12 -5.41
CA PRO A 89 -9.49 -13.65 -4.36
C PRO A 89 -8.05 -13.46 -4.82
N LEU A 90 -7.65 -14.08 -5.94
CA LEU A 90 -6.31 -13.95 -6.51
C LEU A 90 -6.01 -12.52 -6.99
N LEU A 91 -7.04 -11.69 -7.20
CA LEU A 91 -6.88 -10.29 -7.58
C LEU A 91 -6.17 -9.46 -6.51
N MET A 92 -6.28 -9.83 -5.23
CA MET A 92 -5.62 -9.14 -4.12
C MET A 92 -4.16 -9.58 -3.93
N VAL A 93 -3.76 -10.70 -4.53
CA VAL A 93 -2.42 -11.27 -4.32
C VAL A 93 -1.32 -10.38 -4.89
N PRO A 94 -1.41 -9.82 -6.11
CA PRO A 94 -0.38 -8.91 -6.62
C PRO A 94 -0.07 -7.71 -5.71
N PRO A 95 -1.05 -6.90 -5.26
CA PRO A 95 -0.77 -5.78 -4.36
C PRO A 95 -0.26 -6.24 -2.98
N THR A 96 -0.70 -7.40 -2.48
CA THR A 96 -0.17 -7.98 -1.23
C THR A 96 1.28 -8.45 -1.35
N ILE A 97 1.66 -9.07 -2.46
CA ILE A 97 3.07 -9.43 -2.69
C ILE A 97 3.91 -8.16 -2.81
N THR A 98 3.41 -7.13 -3.49
CA THR A 98 4.08 -5.81 -3.56
C THR A 98 4.29 -5.22 -2.17
N SER A 99 3.29 -5.24 -1.29
CA SER A 99 3.43 -4.72 0.08
C SER A 99 4.43 -5.52 0.90
N MET A 100 4.42 -6.86 0.79
CA MET A 100 5.39 -7.74 1.43
C MET A 100 6.82 -7.48 0.96
N ILE A 101 7.01 -7.20 -0.32
CA ILE A 101 8.34 -6.88 -0.86
C ILE A 101 8.81 -5.53 -0.33
N LEU A 102 7.97 -4.49 -0.39
CA LEU A 102 8.38 -3.13 -0.04
C LEU A 102 8.52 -2.91 1.48
N GLY A 103 7.77 -3.63 2.31
CA GLY A 103 7.79 -3.50 3.77
C GLY A 103 9.20 -3.54 4.37
N PRO A 104 10.00 -4.61 4.13
CA PRO A 104 11.39 -4.72 4.59
C PRO A 104 12.31 -3.58 4.16
N PHE A 105 12.21 -3.10 2.91
CA PHE A 105 13.06 -2.00 2.43
C PHE A 105 12.80 -0.74 3.24
N VAL A 106 11.52 -0.47 3.51
CA VAL A 106 11.05 0.71 4.21
C VAL A 106 11.40 0.64 5.70
N THR A 107 11.41 -0.55 6.31
CA THR A 107 11.77 -0.72 7.73
C THR A 107 13.27 -0.77 8.00
N THR A 108 14.08 -1.30 7.08
CA THR A 108 15.51 -1.55 7.32
C THR A 108 16.44 -0.53 6.66
N ILE A 109 16.26 -0.29 5.36
CA ILE A 109 17.19 0.50 4.54
C ILE A 109 16.78 1.98 4.57
N PHE A 110 15.53 2.26 4.24
CA PHE A 110 15.05 3.64 4.07
C PHE A 110 14.50 4.25 5.36
N LYS A 111 14.16 3.42 6.35
CA LYS A 111 13.64 3.84 7.66
C LYS A 111 12.57 4.93 7.54
N MET A 112 11.59 4.70 6.67
CA MET A 112 10.50 5.66 6.48
C MET A 112 9.57 5.59 7.70
N GLU A 113 9.04 6.73 8.11
CA GLU A 113 8.13 6.83 9.25
C GLU A 113 6.91 7.66 8.88
N SER A 114 5.82 7.45 9.60
CA SER A 114 4.58 8.19 9.43
C SER A 114 3.83 8.34 10.75
N ILE A 115 2.84 9.23 10.79
CA ILE A 115 1.92 9.36 11.91
C ILE A 115 0.92 8.19 11.91
N SER A 116 0.48 7.75 13.09
CA SER A 116 -0.46 6.62 13.23
C SER A 116 -1.78 6.86 12.51
N ALA A 117 -2.25 8.12 12.45
CA ALA A 117 -3.49 8.50 11.76
C ALA A 117 -3.43 8.35 10.23
N ALA A 118 -2.22 8.28 9.66
CA ALA A 118 -2.00 8.08 8.22
C ALA A 118 -1.55 6.66 7.90
N ALA A 119 -1.19 5.87 8.91
CA ALA A 119 -0.85 4.48 8.75
C ALA A 119 -2.10 3.68 8.36
N GLY A 120 -2.02 2.96 7.24
CA GLY A 120 -3.12 2.13 6.75
C GLY A 120 -4.15 2.85 5.88
N THR A 121 -4.02 4.16 5.60
CA THR A 121 -4.94 4.86 4.67
C THR A 121 -4.60 4.64 3.20
N GLY A 122 -3.34 4.27 2.91
CA GLY A 122 -2.79 4.29 1.55
C GLY A 122 -2.82 5.69 0.92
N THR A 123 -2.76 5.75 -0.41
CA THR A 123 -2.73 7.04 -1.15
C THR A 123 -4.08 7.73 -1.25
N SER A 124 -5.12 7.16 -0.63
CA SER A 124 -6.45 7.75 -0.51
C SER A 124 -6.39 9.17 0.04
N GLY A 125 -6.91 10.14 -0.71
CA GLY A 125 -6.86 11.56 -0.35
C GLY A 125 -5.46 12.11 -0.07
N LEU A 126 -4.39 11.41 -0.51
CA LEU A 126 -3.00 11.70 -0.20
C LEU A 126 -2.65 11.68 1.30
N VAL A 127 -3.47 11.04 2.14
CA VAL A 127 -3.28 11.04 3.60
C VAL A 127 -1.98 10.35 4.01
N ALA A 128 -1.64 9.20 3.43
CA ALA A 128 -0.39 8.50 3.76
C ALA A 128 0.87 9.28 3.35
N PRO A 129 0.99 9.82 2.12
CA PRO A 129 2.07 10.74 1.75
C PRO A 129 2.21 11.94 2.70
N LEU A 130 1.10 12.61 3.04
CA LEU A 130 1.13 13.79 3.92
C LEU A 130 1.50 13.42 5.37
N GLY A 131 1.04 12.27 5.85
CA GLY A 131 1.42 11.76 7.17
C GLY A 131 2.90 11.40 7.27
N ALA A 132 3.46 10.82 6.21
CA ALA A 132 4.89 10.52 6.13
C ALA A 132 5.72 11.82 6.08
N LEU A 133 5.28 12.79 5.28
CA LEU A 133 5.89 14.12 5.23
C LEU A 133 5.92 14.77 6.62
N ALA A 134 4.80 14.76 7.33
CA ALA A 134 4.69 15.35 8.67
C ALA A 134 5.62 14.68 9.69
N ALA A 135 5.62 13.33 9.75
CA ALA A 135 6.44 12.59 10.72
C ALA A 135 7.94 12.74 10.44
N MET A 136 8.35 12.60 9.18
CA MET A 136 9.77 12.66 8.83
C MET A 136 10.33 14.09 8.89
N THR A 137 9.50 15.12 8.65
CA THR A 137 9.90 16.51 8.89
C THR A 137 10.15 16.74 10.38
N GLN A 138 9.27 16.24 11.25
CA GLN A 138 9.47 16.33 12.71
C GLN A 138 10.69 15.55 13.19
N ALA A 139 11.00 14.41 12.56
CA ALA A 139 12.19 13.63 12.85
C ALA A 139 13.51 14.24 12.27
N GLY A 140 13.43 15.39 11.59
CA GLY A 140 14.60 16.13 11.11
C GLY A 140 15.20 15.62 9.79
N TYR A 141 14.46 14.83 9.01
CA TYR A 141 14.96 14.38 7.70
C TYR A 141 15.07 15.55 6.70
N PRO A 142 16.08 15.56 5.81
CA PRO A 142 16.17 16.54 4.74
C PRO A 142 14.97 16.48 3.79
N ALA A 143 14.41 17.64 3.41
CA ALA A 143 13.21 17.71 2.57
C ALA A 143 13.34 16.91 1.25
N GLY A 144 14.50 16.95 0.60
CA GLY A 144 14.75 16.18 -0.63
C GLY A 144 14.67 14.67 -0.42
N GLU A 145 15.16 14.18 0.72
CA GLU A 145 15.07 12.76 1.08
C GLU A 145 13.62 12.34 1.37
N ILE A 146 12.85 13.22 2.01
CA ILE A 146 11.44 12.97 2.31
C ILE A 146 10.64 12.79 1.03
N TRP A 147 10.75 13.74 0.10
CA TRP A 147 10.02 13.68 -1.17
C TRP A 147 10.45 12.48 -2.02
N LEU A 148 11.76 12.16 -2.03
CA LEU A 148 12.25 10.98 -2.72
C LEU A 148 11.60 9.70 -2.17
N LYS A 149 11.58 9.52 -0.84
CA LYS A 149 10.95 8.35 -0.20
C LYS A 149 9.45 8.28 -0.51
N ILE A 150 8.73 9.40 -0.41
CA ILE A 150 7.29 9.44 -0.70
C ILE A 150 7.01 9.07 -2.17
N ILE A 151 7.70 9.70 -3.12
CA ILE A 151 7.46 9.46 -4.55
C ILE A 151 7.78 8.01 -4.90
N VAL A 152 8.91 7.48 -4.41
CA VAL A 152 9.33 6.11 -4.69
C VAL A 152 8.41 5.10 -4.02
N PHE A 153 8.17 5.20 -2.71
CA PHE A 153 7.49 4.14 -1.96
C PHE A 153 5.97 4.27 -1.89
N CYS A 154 5.40 5.47 -2.08
CA CYS A 154 3.95 5.64 -2.14
C CYS A 154 3.39 5.50 -3.56
N PHE A 155 4.18 5.73 -4.61
CA PHE A 155 3.67 5.76 -5.98
C PHE A 155 4.44 4.86 -6.95
N ILE A 156 5.73 5.13 -7.20
CA ILE A 156 6.48 4.50 -8.29
C ILE A 156 6.71 3.01 -8.06
N ALA A 157 7.29 2.65 -6.91
CA ALA A 157 7.61 1.26 -6.59
C ALA A 157 6.35 0.38 -6.45
N PRO A 158 5.28 0.83 -5.75
CA PRO A 158 3.96 0.18 -5.80
C PRO A 158 3.44 -0.10 -7.21
N ALA A 159 3.51 0.91 -8.09
CA ALA A 159 2.99 0.82 -9.45
C ALA A 159 3.78 -0.20 -10.29
N ILE A 160 5.10 -0.10 -10.30
CA ILE A 160 5.97 -0.96 -11.11
C ILE A 160 5.90 -2.41 -10.63
N LEU A 161 6.02 -2.65 -9.32
CA LEU A 161 6.01 -4.01 -8.77
C LEU A 161 4.66 -4.69 -8.99
N THR A 162 3.56 -3.98 -8.71
CA THR A 162 2.23 -4.57 -8.90
C THR A 162 1.94 -4.83 -10.38
N TRP A 163 2.38 -3.94 -11.27
CA TRP A 163 2.27 -4.18 -12.72
C TRP A 163 3.02 -5.45 -13.13
N ILE A 164 4.28 -5.63 -12.71
CA ILE A 164 5.08 -6.82 -13.03
C ILE A 164 4.40 -8.09 -12.50
N ILE A 165 4.00 -8.09 -11.22
CA ILE A 165 3.41 -9.27 -10.57
C ILE A 165 2.05 -9.60 -11.19
N SER A 166 1.22 -8.59 -11.44
CA SER A 166 -0.08 -8.82 -12.09
C SER A 166 0.05 -9.33 -13.52
N GLU A 167 1.06 -8.90 -14.28
CA GLU A 167 1.31 -9.42 -15.62
C GLU A 167 1.75 -10.90 -15.59
N ILE A 168 2.55 -11.31 -14.60
CA ILE A 168 2.88 -12.72 -14.37
C ILE A 168 1.60 -13.51 -14.07
N PHE A 169 0.73 -13.01 -13.20
CA PHE A 169 -0.52 -13.67 -12.85
C PHE A 169 -1.49 -13.77 -14.03
N ARG A 170 -1.52 -12.77 -14.92
CA ARG A 170 -2.27 -12.82 -16.18
C ARG A 170 -1.71 -13.88 -17.13
N LYS A 171 -0.37 -14.00 -17.25
CA LYS A 171 0.28 -15.05 -18.05
C LYS A 171 0.01 -16.47 -17.52
N LEU A 172 -0.13 -16.62 -16.21
CA LEU A 172 -0.52 -17.88 -15.56
C LEU A 172 -2.02 -18.20 -15.68
N GLY A 173 -2.83 -17.27 -16.21
CA GLY A 173 -4.28 -17.43 -16.35
C GLY A 173 -5.06 -17.27 -15.04
N TRP A 174 -4.42 -16.81 -13.96
CA TRP A 174 -5.03 -16.58 -12.65
C TRP A 174 -5.83 -15.28 -12.58
N ILE A 175 -5.46 -14.30 -13.41
CA ILE A 175 -6.20 -13.05 -13.60
C ILE A 175 -6.64 -13.00 -15.05
N LYS A 176 -7.96 -13.00 -15.28
CA LYS A 176 -8.53 -12.98 -16.62
C LYS A 176 -8.97 -11.56 -17.00
N PRO A 177 -9.02 -11.23 -18.30
CA PRO A 177 -9.58 -9.96 -18.75
C PRO A 177 -11.03 -9.82 -18.27
N GLY A 178 -11.35 -8.70 -17.63
CA GLY A 178 -12.68 -8.41 -17.10
C GLY A 178 -12.85 -8.71 -15.61
N ASP A 179 -11.91 -9.43 -14.98
CA ASP A 179 -11.98 -9.75 -13.55
C ASP A 179 -11.91 -8.50 -12.65
N LEU A 180 -11.32 -7.40 -13.12
CA LEU A 180 -11.14 -6.15 -12.38
C LEU A 180 -12.03 -5.02 -12.88
N LYS A 181 -12.94 -5.31 -13.81
CA LYS A 181 -13.86 -4.32 -14.35
C LYS A 181 -14.79 -3.83 -13.23
N LEU A 182 -14.90 -2.52 -13.12
CA LEU A 182 -15.75 -1.83 -12.17
C LEU A 182 -16.98 -1.32 -12.91
N ASP A 183 -18.15 -1.43 -12.28
CA ASP A 183 -19.36 -0.76 -12.71
C ASP A 183 -19.38 0.63 -12.06
N ILE A 184 -18.74 1.61 -12.70
CA ILE A 184 -18.65 3.01 -12.25
C ILE A 184 -19.46 3.91 -13.18
#